data_AF-A0A7V4E6P1-F1
#
_entry.id   AF-A0A7V4E6P1-F1
#
_cell.length_a   1.000
_cell.length_b   1.000
_cell.length_c   1.000
_cell.angle_alpha   90.00
_cell.angle_beta   90.00
_cell.angle_gamma   90.00
#
_symmetry.space_group_name_H-M   'P 1'
#
loop_
_entity.id
_entity.type
_entity.pdbx_description
1 polymer ?
#
loop_
_entity_poly.entity_id
_entity_poly.type
_entity_poly.pdbx_seq_one_letter_code
_entity_poly.pdbx_strand_id
1 'polypeptide(L)'
;TEGVALERFLSAHFPGARGLWLGPLRPSLVPFLRPLAQVSVVALSFAEGDSFLARLPERARGHVALRPEEARALSLKVDLLLYAGGRLSLDVLQPFHALVALAPVEKGVWERVQVVYPPEDLLGYRVRAVLEGLGYPL
;
A
#
# COMPACT_ATOMS: atom_id res chain seq x y z
N THR A 1 4.41 -2.91 -16.01
CA THR A 1 3.02 -3.04 -15.52
C THR A 1 2.88 -2.31 -14.19
N GLU A 2 1.67 -2.03 -13.70
CA GLU A 2 1.44 -1.31 -12.43
C GLU A 2 2.06 -2.03 -11.21
N GLY A 3 1.88 -3.34 -11.11
CA GLY A 3 2.45 -4.14 -10.02
C GLY A 3 3.98 -4.06 -9.94
N VAL A 4 4.68 -4.20 -11.07
CA VAL A 4 6.15 -4.10 -11.11
C VAL A 4 6.62 -2.69 -10.71
N ALA A 5 5.88 -1.66 -11.11
CA ALA A 5 6.19 -0.28 -10.71
C ALA A 5 6.07 -0.11 -9.19
N LEU A 6 4.97 -0.61 -8.61
CA LEU A 6 4.74 -0.61 -7.17
C LEU A 6 5.84 -1.36 -6.43
N GLU A 7 6.16 -2.56 -6.86
CA GLU A 7 7.21 -3.37 -6.24
C GLU A 7 8.57 -2.66 -6.23
N ARG A 8 8.99 -2.10 -7.36
CA ARG A 8 10.28 -1.39 -7.46
C ARG A 8 10.30 -0.16 -6.59
N PHE A 9 9.21 0.60 -6.59
CA PHE A 9 9.05 1.76 -5.74
C PHE A 9 9.15 1.37 -4.25
N LEU A 10 8.42 0.34 -3.82
CA LEU A 10 8.48 -0.16 -2.44
C LEU A 10 9.87 -0.70 -2.07
N SER A 11 10.55 -1.37 -3.00
CA SER A 11 11.90 -1.87 -2.76
C SER A 11 12.92 -0.74 -2.58
N ALA A 12 12.76 0.36 -3.32
CA ALA A 12 13.66 1.50 -3.27
C ALA A 12 13.44 2.39 -2.04
N HIS A 13 12.17 2.61 -1.66
CA HIS A 13 11.81 3.62 -0.65
C HIS A 13 11.34 3.04 0.68
N PHE A 14 10.79 1.83 0.68
CA PHE A 14 10.15 1.21 1.85
C PHE A 14 10.59 -0.24 2.11
N PRO A 15 11.89 -0.59 2.00
CA PRO A 15 12.34 -1.95 2.24
C PRO A 15 12.07 -2.36 3.69
N GLY A 16 11.29 -3.42 3.89
CA GLY A 16 10.96 -3.94 5.22
C GLY A 16 9.98 -3.06 6.02
N ALA A 17 9.31 -2.09 5.40
CA ALA A 17 8.29 -1.31 6.11
C ALA A 17 7.06 -2.17 6.46
N ARG A 18 6.33 -1.76 7.50
CA ARG A 18 5.01 -2.33 7.83
C ARG A 18 3.94 -1.49 7.14
N GLY A 19 3.12 -2.15 6.32
CA GLY A 19 2.10 -1.52 5.50
C GLY A 19 0.68 -1.79 6.00
N LEU A 20 -0.20 -0.80 5.87
CA LEU A 20 -1.64 -0.97 5.99
C LEU A 20 -2.33 -0.65 4.66
N TRP A 21 -3.00 -1.65 4.09
CA TRP A 21 -3.81 -1.52 2.88
C TRP A 21 -5.18 -0.91 3.20
N LEU A 22 -5.48 0.20 2.54
CA LEU A 22 -6.70 0.99 2.71
C LEU A 22 -7.45 1.08 1.39
N GLY A 23 -8.76 0.84 1.42
CA GLY A 23 -9.61 0.88 0.24
C GLY A 23 -9.87 -0.50 -0.38
N PRO A 24 -10.43 -0.55 -1.60
CA PRO A 24 -10.79 -1.80 -2.26
C PRO A 24 -9.62 -2.78 -2.38
N LEU A 25 -9.88 -4.07 -2.14
CA LEU A 25 -8.86 -5.09 -2.26
C LEU A 25 -8.53 -5.33 -3.74
N ARG A 26 -7.24 -5.36 -4.07
CA ARG A 26 -6.74 -5.62 -5.43
C ARG A 26 -5.83 -6.86 -5.42
N PRO A 27 -6.40 -8.08 -5.44
CA PRO A 27 -5.62 -9.32 -5.29
C PRO A 27 -4.48 -9.50 -6.31
N SER A 28 -4.57 -8.86 -7.47
CA SER A 28 -3.53 -8.85 -8.50
C SER A 28 -2.27 -8.08 -8.10
N LEU A 29 -2.35 -7.16 -7.14
CA LEU A 29 -1.21 -6.37 -6.66
C LEU A 29 -0.48 -7.01 -5.46
N VAL A 30 -1.10 -8.00 -4.80
CA VAL A 30 -0.55 -8.60 -3.58
C VAL A 30 0.88 -9.15 -3.73
N PRO A 31 1.22 -9.90 -4.81
CA PRO A 31 2.58 -10.43 -4.97
C PRO A 31 3.67 -9.36 -4.99
N PHE A 32 3.31 -8.13 -5.39
CA PHE A 32 4.21 -6.99 -5.53
C PHE A 32 4.44 -6.24 -4.20
N LEU A 33 3.75 -6.64 -3.12
CA LEU A 33 3.95 -6.10 -1.77
C LEU A 33 5.05 -6.84 -0.99
N ARG A 34 5.70 -7.85 -1.61
CA ARG A 34 6.80 -8.62 -1.00
C ARG A 34 7.98 -7.81 -0.43
N PRO A 35 8.29 -6.57 -0.88
CA PRO A 35 9.34 -5.77 -0.26
C PRO A 35 9.02 -5.35 1.18
N LEU A 36 7.74 -5.37 1.57
CA LEU A 36 7.28 -5.01 2.91
C LEU A 36 7.54 -6.15 3.91
N ALA A 37 7.84 -5.79 5.15
CA ALA A 37 8.03 -6.78 6.21
C ALA A 37 6.70 -7.41 6.64
N GLN A 38 5.62 -6.61 6.62
CA GLN A 38 4.28 -7.05 6.99
C GLN A 38 3.23 -6.20 6.30
N VAL A 39 2.12 -6.81 5.89
CA VAL A 39 0.97 -6.11 5.31
C VAL A 39 -0.28 -6.46 6.12
N SER A 40 -0.91 -5.45 6.70
CA SER A 40 -2.25 -5.53 7.27
C SER A 40 -3.26 -4.90 6.32
N VAL A 41 -4.55 -5.22 6.48
CA VAL A 41 -5.60 -4.79 5.55
C VAL A 41 -6.87 -4.39 6.29
N VAL A 42 -7.52 -3.32 5.82
CA VAL A 42 -8.90 -3.01 6.20
C VAL A 42 -9.84 -3.63 5.17
N ALA A 43 -10.75 -4.51 5.60
CA ALA A 43 -11.63 -5.27 4.72
C ALA A 43 -13.08 -5.24 5.22
N LEU A 44 -14.03 -5.54 4.32
CA LEU A 44 -15.45 -5.61 4.67
C LEU A 44 -15.81 -6.91 5.40
N SER A 45 -15.01 -7.96 5.21
CA SER A 45 -15.16 -9.23 5.91
C SER A 45 -13.80 -9.87 6.18
N PHE A 46 -13.75 -10.72 7.22
CA PHE A 46 -12.53 -11.44 7.57
C PHE A 46 -12.08 -12.35 6.43
N ALA A 47 -13.01 -13.09 5.83
CA ALA A 47 -12.71 -14.03 4.75
C ALA A 47 -12.07 -13.35 3.53
N GLU A 48 -12.57 -12.17 3.16
CA GLU A 48 -12.03 -11.39 2.04
C GLU A 48 -10.61 -10.87 2.34
N GLY A 49 -10.42 -10.30 3.54
CA GLY A 49 -9.12 -9.80 3.99
C GLY A 49 -8.09 -10.92 4.13
N ASP A 50 -8.47 -12.05 4.73
CA ASP A 50 -7.60 -13.21 4.90
C ASP A 50 -7.23 -13.82 3.53
N SER A 51 -8.18 -13.93 2.60
CA SER A 51 -7.92 -14.38 1.23
C SER A 51 -6.93 -13.47 0.48
N PHE A 52 -6.98 -12.16 0.76
CA PHE A 52 -6.01 -11.20 0.24
C PHE A 52 -4.62 -11.44 0.84
N LEU A 53 -4.52 -11.56 2.17
CA LEU A 53 -3.25 -11.80 2.88
C LEU A 53 -2.65 -13.19 2.60
N ALA A 54 -3.47 -14.21 2.35
CA ALA A 54 -3.02 -15.57 2.06
C ALA A 54 -2.10 -15.65 0.83
N ARG A 55 -2.19 -14.68 -0.07
CA ARG A 55 -1.32 -14.55 -1.27
C ARG A 55 0.08 -14.04 -0.95
N LEU A 56 0.31 -13.52 0.27
CA LEU A 56 1.62 -13.15 0.76
C LEU A 56 2.34 -14.34 1.40
N PRO A 57 3.69 -14.33 1.40
CA PRO A 57 4.47 -15.22 2.26
C PRO A 57 4.03 -15.09 3.71
N GLU A 58 3.99 -16.20 4.46
CA GLU A 58 3.49 -16.25 5.84
C GLU A 58 4.12 -15.18 6.75
N ARG A 59 5.44 -14.98 6.63
CA ARG A 59 6.18 -13.95 7.39
C ARG A 59 5.69 -12.51 7.17
N ALA A 60 5.07 -12.24 6.03
CA ALA A 60 4.60 -10.91 5.63
C ALA A 60 3.10 -10.69 5.86
N ARG A 61 2.40 -11.70 6.40
CA ARG A 61 0.97 -11.61 6.70
C ARG A 61 0.79 -10.82 8.00
N GLY A 62 0.02 -9.73 7.91
CA GLY A 62 -0.40 -8.93 9.05
C GLY A 62 -1.81 -9.30 9.50
N HIS A 63 -2.56 -8.30 9.93
CA HIS A 63 -3.89 -8.48 10.48
C HIS A 63 -4.98 -7.94 9.54
N VAL A 64 -6.17 -8.50 9.66
CA VAL A 64 -7.38 -7.96 9.03
C VAL A 64 -8.12 -7.11 10.05
N ALA A 65 -8.34 -5.84 9.74
CA ALA A 65 -9.25 -4.96 10.48
C ALA A 65 -10.59 -4.89 9.76
N LEU A 66 -11.66 -5.09 10.52
CA LEU A 66 -13.04 -5.02 10.05
C LEU A 66 -13.72 -3.75 10.55
N ARG A 67 -13.29 -3.26 11.71
CA ARG A 67 -13.89 -2.12 12.39
C ARG A 67 -12.97 -0.89 12.35
N PRO A 68 -13.52 0.33 12.39
CA PRO A 68 -12.73 1.56 12.43
C PRO A 68 -11.72 1.60 13.59
N GLU A 69 -12.08 1.06 14.76
CA GLU A 69 -11.22 1.03 15.94
C GLU A 69 -10.02 0.10 15.73
N GLU A 70 -10.22 -1.04 15.08
CA GLU A 70 -9.16 -1.98 14.71
C GLU A 70 -8.24 -1.35 13.66
N ALA A 71 -8.80 -0.69 12.65
CA ALA A 71 -8.04 0.01 11.62
C ALA A 71 -7.16 1.12 12.24
N ARG A 72 -7.70 1.86 13.21
CA ARG A 72 -6.95 2.88 13.97
C ARG A 72 -5.86 2.25 14.83
N ALA A 73 -6.14 1.15 15.52
CA ALA A 73 -5.14 0.46 16.34
C ALA A 73 -4.00 -0.11 15.48
N LEU A 74 -4.30 -0.61 14.27
CA LEU A 74 -3.30 -1.06 13.31
C LEU A 74 -2.52 0.10 12.72
N SER A 75 -3.13 1.25 12.46
CA SER A 75 -2.43 2.40 11.88
C SER A 75 -1.33 2.93 12.78
N LEU A 76 -1.45 2.77 14.10
CA LEU A 76 -0.41 3.10 15.07
C LEU A 76 0.78 2.12 15.08
N LYS A 77 0.68 0.98 14.38
CA LYS A 77 1.71 -0.08 14.33
C LYS A 77 2.42 -0.16 12.98
N VAL A 78 2.05 0.68 12.03
CA VAL A 78 2.54 0.71 10.65
C VAL A 78 3.14 2.07 10.34
N ASP A 79 4.11 2.08 9.45
CA ASP A 79 4.82 3.29 9.02
C ASP A 79 4.33 3.73 7.62
N LEU A 80 3.78 2.79 6.85
CA LEU A 80 3.34 2.99 5.47
C LEU A 80 1.83 2.72 5.31
N LEU A 81 1.12 3.64 4.67
CA LEU A 81 -0.25 3.45 4.21
C LEU A 81 -0.26 3.22 2.70
N LEU A 82 -0.94 2.16 2.26
CA LEU A 82 -1.18 1.85 0.85
C LEU A 82 -2.63 2.18 0.53
N TYR A 83 -2.88 3.30 -0.15
CA TYR A 83 -4.23 3.75 -0.45
C TYR A 83 -4.65 3.34 -1.86
N ALA A 84 -5.63 2.43 -1.94
CA ALA A 84 -6.16 1.87 -3.17
C ALA A 84 -7.45 2.55 -3.69
N GLY A 85 -7.83 3.68 -3.10
CA GLY A 85 -9.04 4.43 -3.46
C GLY A 85 -10.20 4.22 -2.47
N GLY A 86 -11.36 4.78 -2.80
CA GLY A 86 -12.54 4.75 -1.95
C GLY A 86 -12.51 5.83 -0.87
N ARG A 87 -13.35 5.70 0.16
CA ARG A 87 -13.40 6.69 1.24
C ARG A 87 -12.28 6.42 2.25
N LEU A 88 -11.36 7.36 2.40
CA LEU A 88 -10.30 7.30 3.40
C LEU A 88 -10.76 7.96 4.70
N SER A 89 -10.77 7.21 5.80
CA SER A 89 -11.00 7.82 7.11
C SER A 89 -9.75 8.55 7.57
N LEU A 90 -9.87 9.85 7.83
CA LEU A 90 -8.77 10.68 8.30
C LEU A 90 -8.31 10.32 9.73
N ASP A 91 -9.09 9.52 10.46
CA ASP A 91 -8.77 9.07 11.83
C ASP A 91 -7.69 7.98 11.86
N VAL A 92 -7.46 7.33 10.72
CA VAL A 92 -6.42 6.32 10.54
C VAL A 92 -5.06 6.99 10.28
N LEU A 93 -5.06 8.21 9.75
CA LEU A 93 -3.86 8.95 9.38
C LEU A 93 -3.13 9.46 10.61
N GLN A 94 -1.81 9.32 10.61
CA GLN A 94 -0.92 9.86 11.63
C GLN A 94 0.17 10.72 10.97
N PRO A 95 0.68 11.75 11.67
CA PRO A 95 1.69 12.67 11.12
C PRO A 95 3.01 12.01 10.68
N PHE A 96 3.30 10.80 11.17
CA PHE A 96 4.51 10.05 10.84
C PHE A 96 4.34 9.08 9.67
N HIS A 97 3.14 8.96 9.10
CA HIS A 97 2.92 8.03 8.00
C HIS A 97 3.52 8.54 6.69
N ALA A 98 4.12 7.63 5.94
CA ALA A 98 4.20 7.76 4.49
C ALA A 98 2.94 7.17 3.87
N LEU A 99 2.33 7.86 2.89
CA LEU A 99 1.18 7.36 2.15
C LEU A 99 1.55 7.16 0.68
N VAL A 100 1.40 5.94 0.19
CA VAL A 100 1.54 5.60 -1.24
C VAL A 100 0.14 5.44 -1.82
N ALA A 101 -0.18 6.30 -2.78
CA ALA A 101 -1.48 6.35 -3.39
C ALA A 101 -1.50 5.62 -4.74
N LEU A 102 -2.38 4.63 -4.87
CA LEU A 102 -2.69 3.94 -6.12
C LEU A 102 -3.90 4.57 -6.83
N ALA A 103 -4.59 5.49 -6.17
CA ALA A 103 -5.72 6.26 -6.66
C ALA A 103 -5.63 7.72 -6.18
N PRO A 104 -6.30 8.68 -6.84
CA PRO A 104 -6.26 10.08 -6.43
C PRO A 104 -6.66 10.30 -4.97
N VAL A 105 -5.94 11.18 -4.28
CA VAL A 105 -6.09 11.46 -2.85
C VAL A 105 -6.70 12.85 -2.64
N GLU A 106 -7.59 12.98 -1.68
CA GLU A 106 -8.17 14.28 -1.28
C GLU A 106 -7.13 15.21 -0.63
N LYS A 107 -7.28 16.52 -0.81
CA LYS A 107 -6.33 17.53 -0.31
C LYS A 107 -6.06 17.42 1.20
N GLY A 108 -7.08 17.14 2.01
CA GLY A 108 -6.95 17.06 3.48
C GLY A 108 -6.06 15.93 4.00
N VAL A 109 -5.66 14.98 3.14
CA VAL A 109 -4.73 13.90 3.50
C VAL A 109 -3.29 14.40 3.55
N TRP A 110 -2.91 15.30 2.64
CA TRP A 110 -1.56 15.86 2.55
C TRP A 110 -1.14 16.62 3.80
N GLU A 111 -2.11 17.20 4.51
CA GLU A 111 -1.90 17.96 5.75
C GLU A 111 -1.76 17.05 6.99
N ARG A 112 -2.07 15.75 6.86
CA ARG A 112 -2.18 14.83 8.00
C ARG A 112 -1.10 13.76 8.09
N VAL A 113 -0.31 13.59 7.03
CA VAL A 113 0.75 12.58 6.95
C VAL A 113 2.08 13.25 6.64
N GLN A 114 3.19 12.55 6.88
CA GLN A 114 4.53 13.09 6.65
C GLN A 114 4.77 13.38 5.17
N VAL A 115 4.35 12.44 4.32
CA VAL A 115 4.55 12.49 2.87
C VAL A 115 3.47 11.69 2.16
N VAL A 116 3.04 12.20 1.02
CA VAL A 116 2.17 11.48 0.08
C VAL A 116 2.94 11.28 -1.21
N TYR A 117 3.00 10.03 -1.66
CA TYR A 117 3.47 9.64 -2.99
C TYR A 117 2.24 9.42 -3.86
N PRO A 118 1.88 10.37 -4.72
CA PRO A 118 0.68 10.27 -5.55
C PRO A 118 0.88 9.22 -6.66
N PRO A 119 -0.20 8.82 -7.38
CA PRO A 119 -0.10 7.79 -8.43
C PRO A 119 0.93 8.11 -9.51
N GLU A 120 1.20 9.40 -9.76
CA GLU A 120 2.16 9.90 -10.73
C GLU A 120 3.60 9.50 -10.38
N ASP A 121 3.95 9.37 -9.10
CA ASP A 121 5.29 8.96 -8.66
C ASP A 121 5.59 7.50 -9.05
N LEU A 122 4.55 6.68 -9.22
CA LEU A 122 4.67 5.31 -9.72
C LEU A 122 4.82 5.27 -11.25
N LEU A 123 4.48 6.33 -11.99
CA LEU A 123 4.56 6.36 -13.45
C LEU A 123 6.01 6.26 -13.93
N GLY A 124 6.96 6.92 -13.27
CA GLY A 124 8.38 6.84 -13.62
C GLY A 124 8.90 5.40 -13.56
N TYR A 125 8.53 4.66 -12.50
CA TYR A 125 8.84 3.25 -12.35
C TYR A 125 8.13 2.37 -13.39
N ARG A 126 6.89 2.73 -13.75
CA ARG A 126 6.12 2.02 -14.79
C ARG A 126 6.76 2.17 -16.16
N VAL A 127 7.17 3.38 -16.54
CA VAL A 127 7.85 3.66 -17.81
C VAL A 127 9.16 2.90 -17.87
N ARG A 128 9.97 2.97 -16.80
CA ARG A 128 11.22 2.21 -16.72
C ARG A 128 11.04 0.71 -16.88
N ALA A 129 10.07 0.13 -16.16
CA ALA A 129 9.76 -1.30 -16.25
C ALA A 129 9.30 -1.72 -17.65
N VAL A 130 8.59 -0.86 -18.39
CA VAL A 130 8.19 -1.14 -19.77
C VAL A 130 9.40 -1.09 -20.71
N LEU A 131 10.23 -0.07 -20.59
CA LEU A 131 11.42 0.11 -21.43
C LEU A 131 12.44 -1.03 -21.25
N GLU A 132 12.71 -1.44 -20.00
CA GLU A 132 13.56 -2.61 -19.73
C GLU A 132 12.96 -3.90 -20.30
N GLY A 133 11.64 -4.09 -20.18
CA GLY A 133 10.95 -5.24 -20.77
C GLY A 133 11.00 -5.28 -22.30
N LEU A 134 11.23 -4.13 -22.94
CA LEU A 134 11.47 -4.00 -24.38
C LEU A 134 12.95 -4.07 -24.77
N GLY A 135 13.86 -4.30 -23.81
CA GLY A 135 15.30 -4.45 -24.03
C GLY A 135 16.09 -3.13 -24.07
N TYR A 136 15.49 -2.01 -23.67
CA TYR A 136 16.23 -0.75 -23.55
C TYR A 136 17.01 -0.71 -22.22
N PRO A 137 18.33 -0.44 -22.25
CA PRO A 137 19.10 -0.20 -21.02
C PRO A 137 18.69 1.16 -20.43
N LEU A 138 18.49 1.20 -19.11
CA LEU A 138 18.10 2.38 -18.34
C LEU A 138 19.03 2.61 -17.15
#